data_AF-A0A2D6NUU6-F1
#
_entry.id   AF-A0A2D6NUU6-F1
#
_cell.length_a   1.000
_cell.length_b   1.000
_cell.length_c   1.000
_cell.angle_alpha   90.00
_cell.angle_beta   90.00
_cell.angle_gamma   90.00
#
_symmetry.space_group_name_H-M   'P 1'
#
loop_
_entity.id
_entity.type
_entity.pdbx_description
1 polymer ?
#
loop_
_entity_poly.entity_id
_entity_poly.type
_entity_poly.pdbx_seq_one_letter_code
_entity_poly.pdbx_strand_id
1 'polypeptide(L)'
;MTKLEQRTKKYIKENPDVDFDLYLKEQLKDKKFSKYYFQKKAKMELALEVYRTRQKKKITQAQLAKTLRMPQANIARIERAQHMPTLNTLAKIFNALGKSISVKIGRKEVCFG
;
A
#
# COMPACT_ATOMS: atom_id res chain seq x y z
N MET A 1 -28.15 -9.04 -17.13
CA MET A 1 -27.25 -10.13 -16.70
C MET A 1 -27.87 -11.45 -17.11
N THR A 2 -27.06 -12.39 -17.59
CA THR A 2 -27.52 -13.74 -17.98
C THR A 2 -27.79 -14.61 -16.73
N LYS A 3 -28.58 -15.69 -16.90
CA LYS A 3 -28.81 -16.68 -15.83
C LYS A 3 -27.50 -17.29 -15.31
N LEU A 4 -26.52 -17.48 -16.20
CA LEU A 4 -25.19 -17.99 -15.84
C LEU A 4 -24.45 -16.99 -14.95
N GLU A 5 -24.43 -15.70 -15.31
CA GLU A 5 -23.80 -14.64 -14.51
C GLU A 5 -24.39 -14.53 -13.10
N GLN A 6 -25.71 -14.66 -12.97
CA GLN A 6 -26.38 -14.62 -11.66
C GLN A 6 -25.98 -15.81 -10.78
N ARG A 7 -25.88 -17.02 -11.36
CA ARG A 7 -25.48 -18.24 -10.66
C ARG A 7 -24.01 -18.17 -10.22
N THR A 8 -23.11 -17.71 -11.09
CA THR A 8 -21.70 -17.53 -10.77
C THR A 8 -21.50 -16.51 -9.65
N LYS A 9 -22.23 -15.38 -9.66
CA LYS A 9 -22.20 -14.39 -8.57
C LYS A 9 -22.64 -14.98 -7.24
N LYS A 10 -23.72 -15.76 -7.22
CA LYS A 10 -24.21 -16.43 -6.01
C LYS A 10 -23.16 -17.40 -5.46
N TYR A 11 -22.56 -18.23 -6.31
CA TYR A 11 -21.55 -19.21 -5.92
C TYR A 11 -20.28 -18.56 -5.34
N ILE A 12 -19.75 -17.51 -5.98
CA ILE A 12 -18.58 -16.75 -5.49
C ILE A 12 -18.88 -16.11 -4.12
N LYS A 13 -20.11 -15.61 -3.93
CA LYS A 13 -20.52 -15.03 -2.65
C LYS A 13 -20.61 -16.09 -1.54
N GLU A 14 -21.05 -17.29 -1.86
CA GLU A 14 -21.23 -18.41 -0.93
C GLU A 14 -19.93 -19.20 -0.67
N ASN A 15 -18.93 -19.12 -1.57
CA ASN A 15 -17.66 -19.84 -1.50
C ASN A 15 -16.48 -18.89 -1.81
N PRO A 16 -16.16 -17.94 -0.91
CA PRO A 16 -15.11 -16.94 -1.12
C PRO A 16 -13.68 -17.52 -1.19
N ASP A 17 -13.54 -18.79 -0.82
CA ASP A 17 -12.32 -19.61 -0.79
C ASP A 17 -11.92 -20.20 -2.14
N VAL A 18 -12.83 -20.24 -3.13
CA VAL A 18 -12.60 -20.96 -4.40
C VAL A 18 -11.78 -20.16 -5.41
N ASP A 19 -11.83 -18.82 -5.38
CA ASP A 19 -10.96 -17.93 -6.15
C ASP A 19 -11.04 -16.49 -5.61
N PHE A 20 -9.97 -16.03 -4.95
CA PHE A 20 -9.91 -14.69 -4.36
C PHE A 20 -10.01 -13.57 -5.42
N ASP A 21 -9.43 -13.76 -6.60
CA ASP A 21 -9.41 -12.74 -7.65
C ASP A 21 -10.82 -12.55 -8.23
N LEU A 22 -11.57 -13.65 -8.43
CA LEU A 22 -12.97 -13.58 -8.85
C LEU A 22 -13.85 -12.94 -7.78
N TYR A 23 -13.67 -13.31 -6.50
CA TYR A 23 -14.36 -12.70 -5.38
C TYR A 23 -14.11 -11.19 -5.31
N LEU A 24 -12.83 -10.79 -5.33
CA LEU A 24 -12.44 -9.39 -5.28
C LEU A 24 -13.01 -8.61 -6.47
N LYS A 25 -12.94 -9.16 -7.68
CA LYS A 25 -13.50 -8.53 -8.89
C LYS A 25 -15.00 -8.25 -8.76
N GLU A 26 -15.76 -9.14 -8.14
CA GLU A 26 -17.18 -8.90 -7.88
C GLU A 26 -17.39 -7.82 -6.80
N GLN A 27 -16.66 -7.87 -5.68
CA GLN A 27 -16.76 -6.85 -4.62
C GLN A 27 -16.38 -5.43 -5.12
N LEU A 28 -15.41 -5.33 -6.04
CA LEU A 28 -14.98 -4.06 -6.63
C LEU A 28 -16.03 -3.37 -7.50
N LYS A 29 -17.14 -4.05 -7.85
CA LYS A 29 -18.28 -3.41 -8.54
C LYS A 29 -19.04 -2.45 -7.63
N ASP A 30 -19.00 -2.65 -6.31
CA ASP A 30 -19.55 -1.69 -5.36
C ASP A 30 -18.63 -0.47 -5.22
N LYS A 31 -19.15 0.73 -5.51
CA LYS A 31 -18.35 1.96 -5.52
C LYS A 31 -17.76 2.30 -4.15
N LYS A 32 -18.49 2.02 -3.06
CA LYS A 32 -18.03 2.31 -1.69
C LYS A 32 -16.90 1.36 -1.32
N PHE A 33 -17.09 0.05 -1.54
CA PHE A 33 -16.07 -0.96 -1.33
C PHE A 33 -14.81 -0.66 -2.16
N SER A 34 -14.98 -0.41 -3.46
CA SER A 34 -13.89 -0.09 -4.38
C SER A 34 -13.04 1.09 -3.88
N LYS A 35 -13.67 2.21 -3.49
CA LYS A 35 -12.97 3.37 -2.93
C LYS A 35 -12.15 3.01 -1.69
N TYR A 36 -12.74 2.29 -0.73
CA TYR A 36 -12.03 1.88 0.48
C TYR A 36 -10.90 0.89 0.18
N TYR A 37 -11.13 -0.07 -0.70
CA TYR A 37 -10.14 -1.06 -1.12
C TYR A 37 -8.91 -0.38 -1.72
N PHE A 38 -9.09 0.51 -2.71
CA PHE A 38 -7.96 1.20 -3.35
C PHE A 38 -7.21 2.13 -2.40
N GLN A 39 -7.90 2.79 -1.47
CA GLN A 39 -7.23 3.58 -0.42
C GLN A 39 -6.35 2.71 0.48
N LYS A 40 -6.84 1.54 0.90
CA LYS A 40 -6.07 0.59 1.71
C LYS A 40 -4.92 -0.03 0.92
N LYS A 41 -5.16 -0.39 -0.34
CA LYS A 41 -4.16 -0.94 -1.26
C LYS A 41 -3.00 0.04 -1.44
N ALA A 42 -3.27 1.31 -1.76
CA ALA A 42 -2.23 2.32 -1.92
C ALA A 42 -1.38 2.51 -0.65
N LYS A 43 -2.03 2.52 0.53
CA LYS A 43 -1.33 2.57 1.82
C LYS A 43 -0.42 1.35 2.04
N MET A 44 -0.91 0.16 1.68
CA MET A 44 -0.15 -1.09 1.81
C MET A 44 1.04 -1.13 0.85
N GLU A 45 0.84 -0.75 -0.42
CA GLU A 45 1.91 -0.70 -1.42
C GLU A 45 3.05 0.21 -0.97
N LEU A 46 2.73 1.38 -0.46
CA LEU A 46 3.70 2.32 0.09
C LEU A 46 4.46 1.74 1.29
N ALA A 47 3.75 1.10 2.23
CA ALA A 47 4.35 0.46 3.39
C ALA A 47 5.33 -0.67 2.99
N LEU A 48 4.94 -1.48 2.01
CA LEU A 48 5.77 -2.53 1.45
C LEU A 48 7.01 -1.97 0.76
N GLU A 49 6.89 -0.84 0.05
CA GLU A 49 8.04 -0.24 -0.63
C GLU A 49 9.07 0.30 0.36
N VAL A 50 8.63 0.92 1.46
CA VAL A 50 9.52 1.31 2.57
C VAL A 50 10.21 0.07 3.14
N TYR A 51 9.46 -0.97 3.48
CA TYR A 51 10.00 -2.22 4.02
C TYR A 51 11.04 -2.85 3.07
N ARG A 52 10.68 -3.03 1.79
CA ARG A 52 11.55 -3.64 0.77
C ARG A 52 12.82 -2.83 0.59
N THR A 53 12.72 -1.51 0.51
CA THR A 53 13.88 -0.63 0.33
C THR A 53 14.80 -0.69 1.56
N ARG A 54 14.24 -0.69 2.77
CA ARG A 54 15.01 -0.87 4.01
C ARG A 54 15.72 -2.21 4.04
N GLN A 55 15.02 -3.30 3.71
CA GLN A 55 15.59 -4.65 3.65
C GLN A 55 16.72 -4.75 2.61
N LYS A 56 16.57 -4.13 1.43
CA LYS A 56 17.63 -4.06 0.41
C LYS A 56 18.88 -3.34 0.92
N LYS A 57 18.72 -2.32 1.76
CA LYS A 57 19.83 -1.62 2.43
C LYS A 57 20.42 -2.40 3.61
N LYS A 58 19.82 -3.54 3.99
CA LYS A 58 20.26 -4.42 5.09
C LYS A 58 20.36 -3.72 6.44
N ILE A 59 19.46 -2.78 6.72
CA ILE A 59 19.40 -2.09 8.03
C ILE A 59 18.11 -2.46 8.78
N THR A 60 18.16 -2.45 10.11
CA THR A 60 17.00 -2.71 10.97
C THR A 60 16.06 -1.50 11.03
N GLN A 61 14.82 -1.72 11.50
CA GLN A 61 13.89 -0.61 11.77
C GLN A 61 14.48 0.39 12.78
N ALA A 62 15.20 -0.09 13.80
CA ALA A 62 15.84 0.75 14.81
C ALA A 62 16.98 1.61 14.22
N GLN A 63 17.76 1.04 13.31
CA GLN A 63 18.82 1.78 12.61
C GLN A 63 18.23 2.88 11.70
N LEU A 64 17.20 2.57 10.91
CA LEU A 64 16.51 3.57 10.10
C LEU A 64 15.90 4.69 10.97
N ALA A 65 15.24 4.30 12.07
CA ALA A 65 14.65 5.23 13.03
C ALA A 65 15.70 6.18 13.64
N LYS A 66 16.88 5.65 14.01
CA LYS A 66 18.01 6.43 14.52
C LYS A 66 18.49 7.46 13.49
N THR A 67 18.67 7.06 12.23
CA THR A 67 19.07 7.97 11.14
C THR A 67 18.06 9.11 10.95
N LEU A 68 16.77 8.80 11.05
CA LEU A 68 15.68 9.77 10.87
C LEU A 68 15.35 10.58 12.12
N ARG A 69 15.97 10.27 13.27
CA ARG A 69 15.63 10.82 14.59
C ARG A 69 14.13 10.65 14.90
N MET A 70 13.60 9.45 14.64
CA MET A 70 12.22 9.07 14.89
C MET A 70 12.15 7.87 15.86
N PRO A 71 11.04 7.67 16.58
CA PRO A 71 10.82 6.43 17.32
C PRO A 71 10.79 5.20 16.41
N GLN A 72 11.41 4.09 16.80
CA GLN A 72 11.37 2.83 16.04
C GLN A 72 9.94 2.31 15.86
N ALA A 73 9.07 2.52 16.85
CA ALA A 73 7.64 2.20 16.75
C ALA A 73 6.94 2.94 15.61
N ASN A 74 7.38 4.15 15.23
CA ASN A 74 6.81 4.87 14.09
C ASN A 74 7.17 4.18 12.77
N ILE A 75 8.42 3.74 12.60
CA ILE A 75 8.84 2.95 11.43
C ILE A 75 8.05 1.65 11.36
N ALA A 76 7.89 0.95 12.48
CA ALA A 76 7.12 -0.29 12.55
C ALA A 76 5.63 -0.08 12.20
N ARG A 77 5.02 1.05 12.59
CA ARG A 77 3.62 1.39 12.21
C ARG A 77 3.49 1.72 10.72
N ILE A 78 4.49 2.38 10.14
CA ILE A 78 4.54 2.68 8.71
C ILE A 78 4.65 1.38 7.91
N GLU A 79 5.61 0.51 8.22
CA GLU A 79 5.84 -0.75 7.49
C GLU A 79 4.67 -1.75 7.61
N ARG A 80 3.85 -1.64 8.66
CA ARG A 80 2.62 -2.45 8.84
C ARG A 80 1.36 -1.79 8.28
N ALA A 81 1.50 -0.70 7.52
CA ALA A 81 0.38 0.09 6.99
C ALA A 81 -0.65 0.51 8.05
N GLN A 82 -0.25 0.65 9.32
CA GLN A 82 -1.14 1.08 10.39
C GLN A 82 -1.40 2.58 10.33
N HIS A 83 -0.42 3.36 9.89
CA HIS A 83 -0.52 4.81 9.71
C HIS A 83 -0.07 5.22 8.30
N MET A 84 -0.72 6.23 7.72
CA MET A 84 -0.30 6.80 6.42
C MET A 84 0.66 7.96 6.73
N PRO A 85 1.96 7.82 6.43
CA PRO A 85 2.91 8.91 6.65
C PRO A 85 2.65 10.10 5.71
N THR A 86 3.10 11.28 6.11
CA THR A 86 3.09 12.47 5.24
C THR A 86 4.08 12.31 4.09
N LEU A 87 3.89 13.07 2.99
CA LEU A 87 4.85 13.11 1.88
C LEU A 87 6.26 13.50 2.34
N ASN A 88 6.38 14.45 3.26
CA ASN A 88 7.67 14.86 3.83
C ASN A 88 8.34 13.71 4.61
N THR A 89 7.57 12.95 5.39
CA THR A 89 8.09 11.77 6.10
C THR A 89 8.59 10.71 5.12
N LEU A 90 7.84 10.46 4.02
CA LEU A 90 8.26 9.52 2.99
C LEU A 90 9.53 9.96 2.30
N ALA A 91 9.62 11.23 1.89
CA ALA A 91 10.84 11.78 1.30
C ALA A 91 12.05 11.59 2.21
N LYS A 92 11.93 11.93 3.51
CA LYS A 92 13.00 11.69 4.50
C LYS A 92 13.40 10.21 4.58
N ILE A 93 12.42 9.29 4.63
CA ILE A 93 12.67 7.85 4.69
C ILE A 93 13.43 7.39 3.44
N PHE A 94 12.93 7.69 2.24
CA PHE A 94 13.55 7.24 1.00
C PHE A 94 14.93 7.87 0.80
N ASN A 95 15.11 9.15 1.13
CA ASN A 95 16.42 9.80 1.09
C ASN A 95 17.42 9.13 2.05
N ALA A 96 17.03 8.84 3.29
CA ALA A 96 17.87 8.10 4.24
C ALA A 96 18.18 6.67 3.74
N LEU A 97 17.32 6.10 2.91
CA LEU A 97 17.53 4.82 2.24
C LEU A 97 18.30 4.93 0.91
N GLY A 98 18.69 6.13 0.47
CA GLY A 98 19.44 6.36 -0.76
C GLY A 98 18.57 6.26 -2.02
N LYS A 99 17.30 6.63 -1.92
CA LYS A 99 16.33 6.69 -3.02
C LYS A 99 15.72 8.09 -3.09
N SER A 100 15.53 8.59 -4.30
CA SER A 100 14.66 9.74 -4.54
C SER A 100 13.20 9.29 -4.60
N ILE A 101 12.29 10.16 -4.20
CA ILE A 101 10.86 9.96 -4.40
C ILE A 101 10.36 11.00 -5.41
N SER A 102 9.48 10.59 -6.31
CA SER A 102 8.77 11.51 -7.18
C SER A 102 7.26 11.30 -7.07
N VAL A 103 6.52 12.39 -7.27
CA VAL A 103 5.06 12.38 -7.29
C VAL A 103 4.60 12.84 -8.66
N LYS A 104 3.81 11.99 -9.33
CA LYS A 104 3.19 12.32 -10.61
C LYS A 104 1.83 12.97 -10.41
N ILE A 105 1.66 14.20 -10.89
CA ILE A 105 0.42 14.97 -10.85
C ILE A 105 -0.02 15.22 -12.30
N GLY A 106 -0.94 14.40 -12.80
CA GLY A 106 -1.33 14.41 -14.20
C GLY A 106 -0.13 14.10 -15.12
N ARG A 107 0.26 15.07 -15.95
CA ARG A 107 1.43 14.97 -16.85
C ARG A 107 2.73 15.49 -16.24
N LYS A 108 2.68 16.10 -15.06
CA LYS A 108 3.86 16.66 -14.38
C LYS A 108 4.42 15.67 -13.38
N GLU A 109 5.73 15.73 -13.17
CA GLU A 109 6.44 14.98 -12.15
C GLU A 109 7.16 15.97 -11.23
N VAL A 110 7.02 15.77 -9.92
CA VAL A 110 7.69 16.56 -8.87
C VAL A 110 8.59 15.63 -8.09
N CYS A 111 9.90 15.88 -8.14
CA CYS A 111 10.88 15.11 -7.39
C CYS A 111 11.11 15.74 -6.02
N PHE A 112 11.27 14.89 -5.01
CA PHE A 112 11.74 15.27 -3.68
C PHE A 112 13.08 14.57 -3.45
N GLY A 113 14.11 15.37 -3.22
CA GLY A 113 15.48 14.96 -2.95
C GLY A 113 16.01 15.69 -1.74
#